data_AF-A0A1F8JLF6-F1
#
_entry.id   AF-A0A1F8JLF6-F1
#
_cell.length_a   1.000
_cell.length_b   1.000
_cell.length_c   1.000
_cell.angle_alpha   90.00
_cell.angle_beta   90.00
_cell.angle_gamma   90.00
#
_symmetry.space_group_name_H-M   'P 1'
#
loop_
_entity.id
_entity.type
_entity.pdbx_description
1 polymer ?
#
loop_
_entity_poly.entity_id
_entity_poly.type
_entity_poly.pdbx_seq_one_letter_code
_entity_poly.pdbx_strand_id
1 'polypeptide(L)'
;MEPISWIGAGERSRAVVPQTRAAGEEYCEALARRSLALWRTEARTLARAAPVTIIQGTSSVGKSSLIAAMRASNAELRELGVDILGHQRDLDYIKTQHPQTYALLDALLIPKERQMHILHAVRGGVFHFKPTVTKSEREDTERRASIIADEVARAAGIGKEDIDHVMLDKAMTYALGNISVVFDILNIERVFAHHLGRIPLCIALIFCPLDTLVARIQRRNREALRQQDMSEIRPDESPLLQLGKIFRPKTAPDEKILFSITRKQLIEAFNVLFEEGAKIIHASYSAGEREERLDKVMRALGFINSSIKELHYTPRFNGYDYVIDTSVTDVRGAATILVRK
;
A
#
# COMPACT_ATOMS: atom_id res chain seq x y z
N MET A 1 43.10 9.61 -43.37
CA MET A 1 42.12 9.92 -42.31
C MET A 1 41.05 8.87 -42.38
N GLU A 2 41.23 7.80 -41.63
CA GLU A 2 40.24 6.73 -41.45
C GLU A 2 39.24 7.15 -40.37
N PRO A 3 37.94 6.89 -40.53
CA PRO A 3 37.01 6.93 -39.41
C PRO A 3 37.00 5.56 -38.71
N ILE A 4 37.31 5.64 -37.42
CA ILE A 4 37.40 4.60 -36.40
C ILE A 4 36.26 3.57 -36.46
N SER A 5 36.65 2.30 -36.46
CA SER A 5 35.79 1.15 -36.17
C SER A 5 35.44 1.08 -34.68
N TRP A 6 34.17 0.85 -34.37
CA TRP A 6 33.77 0.28 -33.08
C TRP A 6 33.03 -1.02 -33.35
N ILE A 7 33.77 -2.12 -33.22
CA ILE A 7 33.21 -3.45 -33.04
C ILE A 7 32.96 -3.64 -31.54
N GLY A 8 31.73 -4.00 -31.17
CA GLY A 8 31.49 -4.86 -30.00
C GLY A 8 30.73 -4.25 -28.82
N ALA A 9 29.43 -4.50 -28.76
CA ALA A 9 28.75 -4.91 -27.53
C ALA A 9 27.50 -5.69 -27.92
N GLY A 10 27.54 -7.00 -27.70
CA GLY A 10 26.59 -7.96 -28.26
C GLY A 10 25.13 -7.68 -27.97
N GLU A 11 24.30 -7.99 -28.97
CA GLU A 11 22.87 -8.25 -28.83
C GLU A 11 22.65 -9.33 -27.76
N ARG A 12 22.52 -8.94 -26.50
CA ARG A 12 21.73 -9.73 -25.56
C ARG A 12 20.28 -9.48 -25.92
N SER A 13 19.78 -10.32 -26.82
CA SER A 13 18.36 -10.61 -26.95
C SER A 13 17.80 -10.80 -25.54
N ARG A 14 17.14 -9.77 -25.00
CA ARG A 14 16.26 -9.92 -23.84
C ARG A 14 15.07 -10.69 -24.39
N ALA A 15 15.17 -12.01 -24.36
CA ALA A 15 14.01 -12.86 -24.44
C ALA A 15 13.07 -12.39 -23.32
N VAL A 16 12.06 -11.61 -23.69
CA VAL A 16 10.91 -11.33 -22.85
C VAL A 16 10.17 -12.65 -22.77
N VAL A 17 10.62 -13.51 -21.86
CA VAL A 17 9.88 -14.71 -21.50
C VAL A 17 8.62 -14.18 -20.81
N PRO A 18 7.42 -14.45 -21.35
CA PRO A 18 6.19 -14.13 -20.64
C PRO A 18 6.13 -15.06 -19.43
N GLN A 19 6.72 -14.63 -18.32
CA GLN A 19 6.46 -15.26 -17.03
C GLN A 19 4.98 -15.05 -16.77
N THR A 20 4.22 -16.13 -16.74
CA THR A 20 2.87 -16.10 -16.19
C THR A 20 2.98 -15.48 -14.79
N ARG A 21 2.02 -14.63 -14.43
CA ARG A 21 2.06 -13.84 -13.19
C ARG A 21 2.41 -14.67 -11.95
N ALA A 22 1.97 -15.93 -11.90
CA ALA A 22 2.28 -16.88 -10.84
C ALA A 22 3.77 -17.31 -10.81
N ALA A 23 4.38 -17.59 -11.97
CA ALA A 23 5.80 -17.92 -12.07
C ALA A 23 6.69 -16.70 -11.78
N GLY A 24 6.22 -15.49 -12.11
CA GLY A 24 6.88 -14.24 -11.74
C GLY A 24 6.83 -13.95 -10.24
N GLU A 25 5.69 -14.21 -9.58
CA GLU A 25 5.54 -14.07 -8.12
C GLU A 25 6.45 -15.05 -7.37
N GLU A 26 6.51 -16.31 -7.77
CA GLU A 26 7.39 -17.32 -7.16
C GLU A 26 8.89 -16.98 -7.35
N TYR A 27 9.26 -16.49 -8.54
CA TYR A 27 10.62 -16.02 -8.82
C TYR A 27 11.00 -14.81 -7.94
N CYS A 28 10.11 -13.83 -7.81
CA CYS A 28 10.30 -12.66 -6.95
C CYS A 28 10.44 -13.04 -5.48
N GLU A 29 9.62 -13.99 -4.98
CA GLU A 29 9.73 -14.51 -3.62
C GLU A 29 11.09 -15.20 -3.39
N ALA A 30 11.55 -16.01 -4.33
CA ALA A 30 12.84 -16.70 -4.23
C ALA A 30 14.03 -15.72 -4.25
N LEU A 31 13.97 -14.71 -5.12
CA LEU A 31 14.96 -13.62 -5.18
C LEU A 31 14.98 -12.85 -3.86
N ALA A 32 13.80 -12.49 -3.34
CA ALA A 32 13.68 -11.74 -2.10
C ALA A 32 14.31 -12.47 -0.90
N ARG A 33 14.11 -13.79 -0.81
CA ARG A 33 14.74 -14.62 0.24
C ARG A 33 16.26 -14.63 0.13
N ARG A 34 16.80 -14.78 -1.07
CA ARG A 34 18.26 -14.77 -1.32
C ARG A 34 18.87 -13.41 -0.95
N SER A 35 18.26 -12.32 -1.40
CA SER A 35 18.71 -10.96 -1.09
C SER A 35 18.61 -10.63 0.40
N LEU A 36 17.55 -11.08 1.09
CA LEU A 36 17.45 -10.92 2.54
C LEU A 36 18.57 -11.68 3.27
N ALA A 37 18.88 -12.91 2.86
CA ALA A 37 19.95 -13.70 3.47
C ALA A 37 21.33 -13.04 3.29
N LEU A 38 21.61 -12.51 2.09
CA LEU A 38 22.80 -11.71 1.82
C LEU A 38 22.81 -10.46 2.69
N TRP A 39 21.72 -9.69 2.73
CA TRP A 39 21.60 -8.49 3.55
C TRP A 39 21.83 -8.80 5.04
N ARG A 40 21.22 -9.83 5.62
CA ARG A 40 21.44 -10.22 7.04
C ARG A 40 22.90 -10.57 7.33
N THR A 41 23.61 -11.08 6.34
CA THR A 41 25.04 -11.42 6.44
C THR A 41 25.92 -10.16 6.32
N GLU A 42 25.58 -9.25 5.42
CA GLU A 42 26.34 -8.03 5.07
C GLU A 42 26.00 -6.80 5.93
N ALA A 43 24.82 -6.74 6.55
CA ALA A 43 24.37 -5.66 7.44
C ALA A 43 25.19 -5.54 8.72
N ARG A 44 26.22 -6.37 8.88
CA ARG A 44 27.24 -6.20 9.88
C ARG A 44 28.07 -4.96 9.54
N THR A 45 27.75 -3.88 10.27
CA THR A 45 28.52 -2.65 10.52
C THR A 45 28.52 -1.54 9.46
N LEU A 46 27.44 -0.74 9.46
CA LEU A 46 27.57 0.71 9.47
C LEU A 46 27.12 1.21 10.85
N ALA A 47 28.07 1.43 11.77
CA ALA A 47 27.82 1.83 13.16
C ALA A 47 27.13 3.21 13.33
N ARG A 48 26.75 3.87 12.23
CA ARG A 48 26.21 5.24 12.18
C ARG A 48 24.87 5.37 11.47
N ALA A 49 24.31 4.28 10.94
CA ALA A 49 23.02 4.32 10.27
C ALA A 49 21.87 4.04 11.25
N ALA A 50 20.84 4.87 11.23
CA ALA A 50 19.61 4.63 11.96
C ALA A 50 18.83 3.44 11.35
N PRO A 51 18.01 2.73 12.13
CA PRO A 51 17.22 1.62 11.63
C PRO A 51 16.13 2.06 10.65
N VAL A 52 15.88 1.23 9.63
CA VAL A 52 14.67 1.31 8.80
C VAL A 52 13.72 0.20 9.21
N THR A 53 12.51 0.57 9.65
CA THR A 53 11.45 -0.37 9.97
C THR A 53 10.50 -0.51 8.78
N ILE A 54 10.48 -1.67 8.16
CA ILE A 54 9.54 -2.01 7.09
C ILE A 54 8.29 -2.62 7.71
N ILE A 55 7.13 -2.07 7.40
CA ILE A 55 5.83 -2.52 7.88
C ILE A 55 5.02 -2.99 6.67
N GLN A 56 4.61 -4.25 6.68
CA GLN A 56 3.70 -4.82 5.67
C GLN A 56 2.38 -5.20 6.30
N GLY A 57 1.27 -4.91 5.62
CA GLY A 57 -0.07 -5.29 6.07
C GLY A 57 -1.15 -4.75 5.15
N THR A 58 -2.35 -5.33 5.17
CA THR A 58 -3.45 -4.80 4.36
C THR A 58 -3.91 -3.44 4.86
N SER A 59 -4.63 -2.68 4.05
CA SER A 59 -5.36 -1.51 4.53
C SER A 59 -6.26 -1.90 5.71
N SER A 60 -6.45 -0.97 6.65
CA SER A 60 -7.30 -1.12 7.84
C SER A 60 -6.84 -2.12 8.93
N VAL A 61 -5.66 -2.74 8.82
CA VAL A 61 -5.07 -3.55 9.92
C VAL A 61 -4.46 -2.73 11.06
N GLY A 62 -4.50 -1.40 10.99
CA GLY A 62 -4.02 -0.52 12.06
C GLY A 62 -2.57 -0.04 11.92
N LYS A 63 -1.96 -0.16 10.72
CA LYS A 63 -0.61 0.38 10.45
C LYS A 63 -0.48 1.85 10.82
N SER A 64 -1.38 2.73 10.35
CA SER A 64 -1.29 4.17 10.65
C SER A 64 -1.33 4.48 12.16
N SER A 65 -2.13 3.75 12.94
CA SER A 65 -2.15 3.88 14.41
C SER A 65 -0.84 3.45 15.05
N LEU A 66 -0.22 2.38 14.54
CA LEU A 66 1.08 1.92 14.98
C LEU A 66 2.19 2.93 14.64
N ILE A 67 2.19 3.47 13.42
CA ILE A 67 3.14 4.50 12.99
C ILE A 67 3.00 5.76 13.85
N ALA A 68 1.77 6.20 14.13
CA ALA A 68 1.52 7.32 15.03
C ALA A 68 2.09 7.08 16.44
N ALA A 69 1.93 5.88 16.99
CA ALA A 69 2.50 5.51 18.28
C ALA A 69 4.04 5.44 18.25
N MET A 70 4.64 5.00 17.14
CA MET A 70 6.09 5.04 16.95
C MET A 70 6.60 6.49 16.90
N ARG A 71 5.92 7.38 16.17
CA ARG A 71 6.26 8.82 16.11
C ARG A 71 6.12 9.53 17.45
N ALA A 72 5.17 9.10 18.30
CA ALA A 72 5.05 9.61 19.66
C ALA A 72 6.27 9.25 20.54
N SER A 73 6.97 8.16 20.21
CA SER A 73 8.18 7.71 20.93
C SER A 73 9.48 8.20 20.29
N ASN A 74 9.44 8.56 19.00
CA ASN A 74 10.54 9.14 18.25
C ASN A 74 9.99 10.23 17.31
N ALA A 75 10.07 11.49 17.71
CA ALA A 75 9.51 12.62 16.97
C ALA A 75 10.19 12.86 15.61
N GLU A 76 11.44 12.42 15.45
CA GLU A 76 12.22 12.56 14.21
C GLU A 76 11.95 11.43 13.20
N LEU A 77 11.20 10.39 13.61
CA LEU A 77 10.83 9.27 12.75
C LEU A 77 10.13 9.77 11.48
N ARG A 78 10.70 9.39 10.33
CA ARG A 78 10.12 9.68 9.02
C ARG A 78 9.26 8.51 8.57
N GLU A 79 8.06 8.82 8.09
CA GLU A 79 7.17 7.86 7.47
C GLU A 79 7.31 7.98 5.94
N LEU A 80 7.51 6.84 5.30
CA LEU A 80 7.48 6.68 3.85
C LEU A 80 6.44 5.61 3.52
N GLY A 81 5.65 5.81 2.47
CA GLY A 81 4.65 4.88 1.98
C GLY A 81 4.32 5.13 0.51
N VAL A 82 4.00 4.07 -0.23
CA VAL A 82 3.74 4.13 -1.69
C VAL A 82 2.62 5.10 -2.02
N ASP A 83 1.62 5.14 -1.15
CA ASP A 83 0.55 6.14 -1.18
C ASP A 83 1.10 7.56 -0.97
N ILE A 84 1.97 7.79 0.01
CA ILE A 84 2.55 9.11 0.30
C ILE A 84 3.32 9.69 -0.89
N LEU A 85 4.25 8.94 -1.50
CA LEU A 85 5.02 9.45 -2.65
C LEU A 85 4.21 9.46 -3.93
N GLY A 86 3.31 8.50 -4.14
CA GLY A 86 2.36 8.55 -5.25
C GLY A 86 1.51 9.82 -5.20
N HIS A 87 0.99 10.15 -4.01
CA HIS A 87 0.24 11.38 -3.76
C HIS A 87 1.11 12.63 -3.99
N GLN A 88 2.34 12.66 -3.47
CA GLN A 88 3.23 13.79 -3.67
C GLN A 88 3.55 14.02 -5.16
N ARG A 89 3.82 12.95 -5.92
CA ARG A 89 4.08 13.06 -7.35
C ARG A 89 2.86 13.57 -8.11
N ASP A 90 1.67 13.05 -7.81
CA ASP A 90 0.42 13.51 -8.43
C ASP A 90 0.19 15.00 -8.11
N LEU A 91 0.49 15.42 -6.88
CA LEU A 91 0.39 16.81 -6.43
C LEU A 91 1.40 17.72 -7.12
N ASP A 92 2.65 17.29 -7.27
CA ASP A 92 3.70 18.02 -7.98
C ASP A 92 3.34 18.16 -9.46
N TYR A 93 2.77 17.13 -10.07
CA TYR A 93 2.24 17.21 -11.43
C TYR A 93 1.14 18.27 -11.55
N ILE A 94 0.18 18.31 -10.63
CA ILE A 94 -0.87 19.34 -10.60
C ILE A 94 -0.24 20.73 -10.43
N LYS A 95 0.73 20.90 -9.52
CA LYS A 95 1.43 22.18 -9.31
C LYS A 95 2.15 22.67 -10.56
N THR A 96 2.82 21.79 -11.27
CA THR A 96 3.65 22.16 -12.43
C THR A 96 2.82 22.33 -13.69
N GLN A 97 1.90 21.41 -13.98
CA GLN A 97 1.14 21.39 -15.24
C GLN A 97 -0.15 22.20 -15.15
N HIS A 98 -0.75 22.30 -13.96
CA HIS A 98 -2.04 22.96 -13.72
C HIS A 98 -1.96 24.00 -12.58
N PRO A 99 -1.01 24.95 -12.60
CA PRO A 99 -0.72 25.85 -11.47
C PRO A 99 -1.92 26.73 -11.07
N GLN A 100 -2.76 27.11 -12.03
CA GLN A 100 -3.95 27.92 -11.76
C GLN A 100 -5.02 27.10 -11.01
N THR A 101 -5.25 25.85 -11.42
CA THR A 101 -6.18 24.95 -10.73
C THR A 101 -5.65 24.60 -9.34
N TYR A 102 -4.34 24.37 -9.20
CA TYR A 102 -3.69 24.19 -7.90
C TYR A 102 -3.96 25.39 -6.96
N ALA A 103 -3.65 26.61 -7.42
CA ALA A 103 -3.80 27.81 -6.60
C ALA A 103 -5.25 28.05 -6.19
N LEU A 104 -6.21 27.79 -7.08
CA LEU A 104 -7.64 27.88 -6.78
C LEU A 104 -8.05 26.89 -5.69
N LEU A 105 -7.65 25.62 -5.82
CA LEU A 105 -7.96 24.57 -4.84
C LEU A 105 -7.34 24.87 -3.47
N ASP A 106 -6.07 25.26 -3.42
CA ASP A 106 -5.35 25.61 -2.18
C ASP A 106 -5.98 26.84 -1.47
N ALA A 107 -6.49 27.80 -2.26
CA ALA A 107 -7.15 28.98 -1.73
C ALA A 107 -8.55 28.68 -1.16
N LEU A 108 -9.33 27.80 -1.79
CA LEU A 108 -10.75 27.63 -1.50
C LEU A 108 -11.08 26.43 -0.61
N LEU A 109 -10.18 25.44 -0.51
CA LEU A 109 -10.40 24.24 0.28
C LEU A 109 -9.76 24.33 1.67
N ILE A 110 -10.35 23.65 2.64
CA ILE A 110 -9.82 23.51 4.00
C ILE A 110 -8.52 22.70 3.92
N PRO A 111 -7.38 23.26 4.39
CA PRO A 111 -6.12 22.54 4.36
C PRO A 111 -6.17 21.24 5.17
N LYS A 112 -5.66 20.17 4.56
CA LYS A 112 -5.41 18.87 5.19
C LYS A 112 -3.93 18.55 5.17
N GLU A 113 -3.49 17.65 6.06
CA GLU A 113 -2.10 17.17 6.11
C GLU A 113 -1.62 16.75 4.72
N ARG A 114 -0.36 17.07 4.38
CA ARG A 114 0.26 16.74 3.09
C ARG A 114 -0.51 17.24 1.86
N GLN A 115 -1.33 18.28 2.02
CA GLN A 115 -2.16 18.86 0.96
C GLN A 115 -3.13 17.86 0.31
N MET A 116 -3.54 16.82 1.05
CA MET A 116 -4.45 15.78 0.54
C MET A 116 -5.79 16.31 0.03
N HIS A 117 -6.25 17.45 0.55
CA HIS A 117 -7.47 18.13 0.10
C HIS A 117 -7.47 18.45 -1.41
N ILE A 118 -6.31 18.77 -2.00
CA ILE A 118 -6.17 19.04 -3.45
C ILE A 118 -6.32 17.76 -4.25
N LEU A 119 -5.65 16.69 -3.81
CA LEU A 119 -5.73 15.39 -4.45
C LEU A 119 -7.14 14.78 -4.37
N HIS A 120 -7.81 14.94 -3.24
CA HIS A 120 -9.19 14.46 -3.07
C HIS A 120 -10.17 15.20 -3.99
N ALA A 121 -9.98 16.51 -4.16
CA ALA A 121 -10.78 17.30 -5.08
C ALA A 121 -10.58 16.82 -6.54
N VAL A 122 -9.33 16.65 -6.97
CA VAL A 122 -9.01 16.30 -8.36
C VAL A 122 -9.28 14.82 -8.68
N ARG A 123 -8.87 13.89 -7.82
CA ARG A 123 -8.98 12.44 -8.08
C ARG A 123 -10.25 11.81 -7.52
N GLY A 124 -10.77 12.36 -6.44
CA GLY A 124 -11.95 11.83 -5.75
C GLY A 124 -13.23 12.61 -6.07
N GLY A 125 -13.14 13.81 -6.65
CA GLY A 125 -14.29 14.71 -6.79
C GLY A 125 -14.83 15.19 -5.43
N VAL A 126 -13.97 15.25 -4.41
CA VAL A 126 -14.38 15.49 -3.01
C VAL A 126 -13.84 16.83 -2.55
N PHE A 127 -14.74 17.78 -2.31
CA PHE A 127 -14.41 19.17 -2.03
C PHE A 127 -14.83 19.55 -0.61
N HIS A 128 -13.84 19.89 0.21
CA HIS A 128 -14.06 20.47 1.54
C HIS A 128 -13.83 21.97 1.48
N PHE A 129 -14.80 22.72 0.97
CA PHE A 129 -14.68 24.17 0.84
C PHE A 129 -14.63 24.88 2.20
N LYS A 130 -13.87 25.97 2.26
CA LYS A 130 -13.93 26.90 3.39
C LYS A 130 -15.36 27.47 3.51
N PRO A 131 -15.84 27.81 4.72
CA PRO A 131 -17.21 28.30 4.92
C PRO A 131 -17.55 29.56 4.11
N THR A 132 -16.54 30.35 3.75
CA THR A 132 -16.66 31.63 3.05
C THR A 132 -16.81 31.50 1.54
N VAL A 133 -16.69 30.30 0.96
CA VAL A 133 -16.72 30.10 -0.50
C VAL A 133 -18.16 30.13 -1.03
N THR A 134 -18.40 31.00 -2.02
CA THR A 134 -19.70 31.19 -2.68
C THR A 134 -20.08 30.03 -3.58
N LYS A 135 -21.37 29.90 -3.91
CA LYS A 135 -21.86 28.83 -4.79
C LYS A 135 -21.19 28.85 -6.17
N SER A 136 -21.01 30.02 -6.77
CA SER A 136 -20.36 30.19 -8.08
C SER A 136 -18.89 29.73 -8.05
N GLU A 137 -18.16 30.06 -6.98
CA GLU A 137 -16.76 29.61 -6.79
C GLU A 137 -16.67 28.08 -6.63
N ARG A 138 -17.65 27.46 -5.94
CA ARG A 138 -17.70 26.00 -5.82
C ARG A 138 -17.88 25.35 -7.18
N GLU A 139 -18.88 25.78 -7.95
CA GLU A 139 -19.19 25.24 -9.28
C GLU A 139 -18.01 25.40 -10.25
N ASP A 140 -17.33 26.55 -10.27
CA ASP A 140 -16.15 26.75 -11.12
C ASP A 140 -14.97 25.87 -10.68
N THR A 141 -14.74 25.75 -9.37
CA THR A 141 -13.65 24.93 -8.81
C THR A 141 -13.86 23.45 -9.11
N GLU A 142 -15.07 22.94 -8.90
CA GLU A 142 -15.44 21.55 -9.19
C GLU A 142 -15.24 21.23 -10.67
N ARG A 143 -15.73 22.11 -11.57
CA ARG A 143 -15.55 21.96 -13.02
C ARG A 143 -14.09 21.96 -13.44
N ARG A 144 -13.25 22.85 -12.88
CA ARG A 144 -11.82 22.91 -13.22
C ARG A 144 -11.07 21.68 -12.75
N ALA A 145 -11.37 21.20 -11.54
CA ALA A 145 -10.79 19.97 -11.00
C ALA A 145 -11.20 18.74 -11.84
N SER A 146 -12.46 18.65 -12.29
CA SER A 146 -12.92 17.54 -13.12
C SER A 146 -12.27 17.49 -14.49
N ILE A 147 -11.94 18.64 -15.10
CA ILE A 147 -11.25 18.70 -16.41
C ILE A 147 -9.89 18.02 -16.36
N ILE A 148 -9.14 18.19 -15.26
CA ILE A 148 -7.78 17.69 -15.14
C ILE A 148 -7.71 16.29 -14.50
N ALA A 149 -8.82 15.77 -13.98
CA ALA A 149 -8.89 14.52 -13.22
C ALA A 149 -8.34 13.32 -14.01
N ASP A 150 -8.79 13.13 -15.25
CA ASP A 150 -8.38 12.01 -16.11
C ASP A 150 -6.90 12.10 -16.51
N GLU A 151 -6.41 13.32 -16.74
CA GLU A 151 -5.01 13.56 -17.08
C GLU A 151 -4.10 13.20 -15.92
N VAL A 152 -4.43 13.67 -14.70
CA VAL A 152 -3.70 13.32 -13.47
C VAL A 152 -3.78 11.81 -13.20
N ALA A 153 -4.94 11.18 -13.41
CA ALA A 153 -5.09 9.74 -13.24
C ALA A 153 -4.22 8.93 -14.22
N ARG A 154 -4.09 9.38 -15.48
CA ARG A 154 -3.21 8.76 -16.48
C ARG A 154 -1.74 8.96 -16.13
N ALA A 155 -1.34 10.18 -15.76
CA ALA A 155 0.02 10.46 -15.29
C ALA A 155 0.37 9.62 -14.06
N ALA A 156 -0.62 9.36 -13.19
CA ALA A 156 -0.44 8.53 -12.01
C ALA A 156 -0.17 7.04 -12.34
N GLY A 157 -0.57 6.57 -13.53
CA GLY A 157 -0.32 5.21 -13.99
C GLY A 157 1.09 4.96 -14.51
N ILE A 158 1.78 6.01 -14.99
CA ILE A 158 3.13 5.94 -15.56
C ILE A 158 4.15 5.86 -14.41
N GLY A 159 5.07 4.89 -14.42
CA GLY A 159 6.18 4.81 -13.47
C GLY A 159 5.85 4.24 -12.07
N LYS A 160 4.69 3.59 -11.87
CA LYS A 160 4.35 2.92 -10.58
C LYS A 160 5.34 1.83 -10.18
N GLU A 161 6.04 1.23 -11.14
CA GLU A 161 7.02 0.18 -10.89
C GLU A 161 8.30 0.74 -10.25
N ASP A 162 8.63 2.02 -10.47
CA ASP A 162 9.83 2.67 -9.90
C ASP A 162 9.60 3.32 -8.53
N ILE A 163 8.34 3.53 -8.12
CA ILE A 163 8.04 4.24 -6.86
C ILE A 163 8.63 3.47 -5.68
N ASP A 164 8.39 2.15 -5.59
CA ASP A 164 8.90 1.30 -4.49
C ASP A 164 10.43 1.44 -4.35
N HIS A 165 11.15 1.56 -5.47
CA HIS A 165 12.61 1.74 -5.50
C HIS A 165 13.04 3.12 -5.01
N VAL A 166 12.42 4.18 -5.52
CA VAL A 166 12.69 5.56 -5.08
C VAL A 166 12.41 5.72 -3.58
N MET A 167 11.37 5.06 -3.06
CA MET A 167 11.04 5.11 -1.64
C MET A 167 12.12 4.45 -0.79
N LEU A 168 12.60 3.30 -1.25
CA LEU A 168 13.62 2.55 -0.57
C LEU A 168 14.94 3.33 -0.56
N ASP A 169 15.37 3.86 -1.69
CA ASP A 169 16.58 4.70 -1.76
C ASP A 169 16.47 5.93 -0.85
N LYS A 170 15.29 6.55 -0.79
CA LYS A 170 15.01 7.66 0.14
C LYS A 170 15.05 7.22 1.61
N ALA A 171 14.50 6.05 1.94
CA ALA A 171 14.58 5.47 3.27
C ALA A 171 16.04 5.24 3.68
N MET A 172 16.83 4.69 2.75
CA MET A 172 18.26 4.44 2.92
C MET A 172 19.05 5.74 3.12
N THR A 173 18.72 6.79 2.36
CA THR A 173 19.35 8.11 2.48
C THR A 173 19.10 8.73 3.86
N TYR A 174 17.86 8.68 4.35
CA TYR A 174 17.54 9.14 5.70
C TYR A 174 18.26 8.33 6.78
N ALA A 175 18.28 7.00 6.65
CA ALA A 175 18.95 6.12 7.59
C ALA A 175 20.46 6.37 7.66
N LEU A 176 21.13 6.59 6.52
CA LEU A 176 22.55 7.00 6.47
C LEU A 176 22.79 8.39 7.07
N GLY A 177 21.80 9.27 7.01
CA GLY A 177 21.76 10.55 7.72
C GLY A 177 21.41 10.44 9.22
N ASN A 178 21.35 9.21 9.76
CA ASN A 178 21.01 8.90 11.14
C ASN A 178 19.57 9.28 11.56
N ILE A 179 18.64 9.27 10.60
CA ILE A 179 17.21 9.49 10.81
C ILE A 179 16.47 8.16 10.68
N SER A 180 15.75 7.74 11.73
CA SER A 180 14.93 6.53 11.67
C SER A 180 13.80 6.67 10.67
N VAL A 181 13.50 5.58 9.96
CA VAL A 181 12.43 5.55 8.95
C VAL A 181 11.48 4.39 9.23
N VAL A 182 10.18 4.65 9.09
CA VAL A 182 9.19 3.61 8.87
C VAL A 182 8.79 3.62 7.39
N PHE A 183 8.82 2.44 6.78
CA PHE A 183 8.43 2.24 5.40
C PHE A 183 7.19 1.32 5.32
N ASP A 184 6.03 1.90 4.98
CA ASP A 184 4.77 1.18 4.77
C ASP A 184 4.67 0.64 3.34
N ILE A 185 4.61 -0.68 3.21
CA ILE A 185 4.57 -1.37 1.91
C ILE A 185 3.49 -2.44 1.84
N LEU A 186 3.04 -2.74 0.62
CA LEU A 186 2.17 -3.87 0.35
C LEU A 186 2.92 -5.11 -0.15
N ASN A 187 3.96 -4.93 -0.98
CA ASN A 187 4.71 -6.01 -1.62
C ASN A 187 6.17 -5.99 -1.15
N ILE A 188 6.52 -6.89 -0.23
CA ILE A 188 7.86 -6.94 0.36
C ILE A 188 8.93 -7.47 -0.57
N GLU A 189 8.54 -8.31 -1.53
CA GLU A 189 9.44 -8.92 -2.49
C GLU A 189 10.15 -7.87 -3.35
N ARG A 190 9.46 -6.75 -3.63
CA ARG A 190 10.01 -5.63 -4.40
C ARG A 190 11.11 -4.87 -3.68
N VAL A 191 11.13 -4.90 -2.35
CA VAL A 191 12.21 -4.28 -1.56
C VAL A 191 13.51 -5.05 -1.75
N PHE A 192 13.44 -6.38 -1.73
CA PHE A 192 14.59 -7.27 -1.77
C PHE A 192 15.06 -7.62 -3.19
N ALA A 193 14.32 -7.28 -4.23
CA ALA A 193 14.82 -7.34 -5.60
C ALA A 193 15.99 -6.36 -5.84
N HIS A 194 16.27 -5.45 -4.90
CA HIS A 194 17.27 -4.39 -5.01
C HIS A 194 18.34 -4.55 -3.91
N HIS A 195 19.58 -4.14 -4.20
CA HIS A 195 20.69 -4.23 -3.25
C HIS A 195 20.49 -3.23 -2.09
N LEU A 196 19.99 -3.73 -0.96
CA LEU A 196 19.63 -2.96 0.24
C LEU A 196 20.81 -2.43 1.07
N GLY A 197 22.02 -2.33 0.51
CA GLY A 197 23.20 -1.83 1.23
C GLY A 197 23.42 -2.50 2.61
N ARG A 198 24.17 -1.83 3.50
CA ARG A 198 24.53 -2.32 4.85
C ARG A 198 23.77 -1.60 5.97
N ILE A 199 22.50 -1.22 5.76
CA ILE A 199 21.70 -0.49 6.77
C ILE A 199 20.90 -1.47 7.62
N PRO A 200 20.78 -1.30 8.95
CA PRO A 200 19.91 -2.10 9.80
C PRO A 200 18.43 -2.01 9.38
N LEU A 201 17.82 -3.15 9.07
CA LEU A 201 16.41 -3.29 8.75
C LEU A 201 15.70 -4.06 9.86
N CYS A 202 14.50 -3.62 10.20
CA CYS A 202 13.53 -4.38 10.97
C CYS A 202 12.29 -4.58 10.10
N ILE A 203 11.84 -5.81 9.93
CA ILE A 203 10.71 -6.14 9.07
C ILE A 203 9.57 -6.69 9.92
N ALA A 204 8.42 -6.01 9.90
CA ALA A 204 7.24 -6.38 10.65
C ALA A 204 6.04 -6.65 9.73
N LEU A 205 5.42 -7.81 9.92
CA LEU A 205 4.10 -8.11 9.38
C LEU A 205 3.03 -7.69 10.40
N ILE A 206 2.14 -6.80 9.97
CA ILE A 206 0.99 -6.34 10.75
C ILE A 206 -0.27 -6.93 10.15
N PHE A 207 -1.03 -7.64 10.98
CA PHE A 207 -2.28 -8.26 10.53
C PHE A 207 -3.36 -8.23 11.60
N CYS A 208 -4.56 -8.62 11.20
CA CYS A 208 -5.62 -9.05 12.09
C CYS A 208 -6.44 -10.14 11.35
N PRO A 209 -7.19 -10.99 12.07
CA PRO A 209 -8.10 -11.94 11.45
C PRO A 209 -9.21 -11.26 10.62
N LEU A 210 -9.85 -12.03 9.73
CA LEU A 210 -10.79 -11.52 8.72
C LEU A 210 -11.98 -10.76 9.35
N ASP A 211 -12.57 -11.30 10.41
CA ASP A 211 -13.69 -10.68 11.13
C ASP A 211 -13.33 -9.29 11.68
N THR A 212 -12.15 -9.19 12.29
CA THR A 212 -11.60 -7.93 12.81
C THR A 212 -11.32 -6.96 11.68
N LEU A 213 -10.78 -7.45 10.55
CA LEU A 213 -10.52 -6.62 9.37
C LEU A 213 -11.82 -6.02 8.82
N VAL A 214 -12.86 -6.84 8.63
CA VAL A 214 -14.18 -6.38 8.16
C VAL A 214 -14.74 -5.34 9.11
N ALA A 215 -14.80 -5.63 10.41
CA ALA A 215 -15.32 -4.69 11.41
C ALA A 215 -14.58 -3.34 11.40
N ARG A 216 -13.25 -3.35 11.20
CA ARG A 216 -12.43 -2.13 11.10
C ARG A 216 -12.71 -1.35 9.83
N ILE A 217 -12.91 -2.01 8.70
CA ILE A 217 -13.27 -1.34 7.43
C ILE A 217 -14.63 -0.64 7.60
N GLN A 218 -15.64 -1.34 8.12
CA GLN A 218 -16.97 -0.74 8.34
C GLN A 218 -16.91 0.45 9.29
N ARG A 219 -16.15 0.34 10.39
CA ARG A 219 -15.94 1.46 11.31
C ARG A 219 -15.27 2.65 10.62
N ARG A 220 -14.24 2.40 9.82
CA ARG A 220 -13.52 3.42 9.06
C ARG A 220 -14.43 4.12 8.05
N ASN A 221 -15.24 3.37 7.30
CA ASN A 221 -16.20 3.93 6.35
C ASN A 221 -17.27 4.78 7.05
N ARG A 222 -17.85 4.30 8.16
CA ARG A 222 -18.81 5.08 8.95
C ARG A 222 -18.22 6.40 9.45
N GLU A 223 -16.98 6.37 9.93
CA GLU A 223 -16.30 7.57 10.41
C GLU A 223 -15.97 8.53 9.25
N ALA A 224 -15.47 8.01 8.14
CA ALA A 224 -15.21 8.77 6.93
C ALA A 224 -16.47 9.49 6.41
N LEU A 225 -17.62 8.81 6.37
CA LEU A 225 -18.90 9.42 6.00
C LEU A 225 -19.32 10.54 6.97
N ARG A 226 -19.16 10.34 8.28
CA ARG A 226 -19.46 11.36 9.30
C ARG A 226 -18.58 12.59 9.15
N GLN A 227 -17.30 12.38 8.87
CA GLN A 227 -16.31 13.44 8.65
C GLN A 227 -16.36 14.01 7.23
N GLN A 228 -17.22 13.47 6.36
CA GLN A 228 -17.29 13.74 4.93
C GLN A 228 -15.96 13.47 4.18
N ASP A 229 -15.03 12.73 4.78
CA ASP A 229 -13.72 12.44 4.21
C ASP A 229 -13.76 11.18 3.34
N MET A 230 -14.31 11.33 2.13
CA MET A 230 -14.49 10.23 1.19
C MET A 230 -13.18 9.51 0.80
N SER A 231 -12.03 10.14 1.02
CA SER A 231 -10.71 9.54 0.77
C SER A 231 -10.37 8.38 1.73
N GLU A 232 -10.96 8.39 2.92
CA GLU A 232 -10.70 7.39 3.95
C GLU A 232 -11.57 6.14 3.76
N ILE A 233 -12.57 6.23 2.87
CA ILE A 233 -13.48 5.13 2.53
C ILE A 233 -12.71 4.02 1.82
N ARG A 234 -13.02 2.77 2.19
CA ARG A 234 -12.57 1.55 1.53
C ARG A 234 -13.82 0.77 1.10
N PRO A 235 -14.45 1.14 -0.03
CA PRO A 235 -15.78 0.65 -0.41
C PRO A 235 -15.72 -0.62 -1.28
N ASP A 236 -14.56 -1.24 -1.46
CA ASP A 236 -14.41 -2.33 -2.42
C ASP A 236 -13.71 -3.55 -1.80
N GLU A 237 -13.58 -4.59 -2.62
CA GLU A 237 -12.93 -5.84 -2.25
C GLU A 237 -11.38 -5.72 -2.09
N SER A 238 -10.79 -4.53 -2.27
CA SER A 238 -9.34 -4.33 -2.26
C SER A 238 -8.66 -4.84 -0.99
N PRO A 239 -9.18 -4.60 0.24
CA PRO A 239 -8.55 -5.15 1.45
C PRO A 239 -8.52 -6.68 1.46
N LEU A 240 -9.54 -7.35 0.91
CA LEU A 240 -9.60 -8.81 0.80
C LEU A 240 -8.60 -9.32 -0.25
N LEU A 241 -8.48 -8.62 -1.39
CA LEU A 241 -7.47 -8.94 -2.41
C LEU A 241 -6.04 -8.73 -1.87
N GLN A 242 -5.83 -7.75 -1.01
CA GLN A 242 -4.55 -7.51 -0.34
C GLN A 242 -4.19 -8.66 0.62
N LEU A 243 -5.16 -9.30 1.28
CA LEU A 243 -4.89 -10.50 2.08
C LEU A 243 -4.27 -11.60 1.20
N GLY A 244 -4.82 -11.83 0.01
CA GLY A 244 -4.28 -12.81 -0.95
C GLY A 244 -2.86 -12.49 -1.47
N LYS A 245 -2.43 -11.23 -1.39
CA LYS A 245 -1.06 -10.80 -1.72
C LYS A 245 -0.06 -10.98 -0.59
N ILE A 246 -0.50 -11.02 0.66
CA ILE A 246 0.37 -11.12 1.84
C ILE A 246 0.41 -12.56 2.36
N PHE A 247 -0.74 -13.25 2.28
CA PHE A 247 -0.94 -14.57 2.81
C PHE A 247 -1.23 -15.57 1.68
N ARG A 248 -0.91 -16.83 1.95
CA ARG A 248 -1.30 -17.95 1.12
C ARG A 248 -1.80 -19.11 1.98
N PRO A 249 -2.60 -20.01 1.40
CA PRO A 249 -2.89 -21.28 2.05
C PRO A 249 -1.60 -22.03 2.40
N LYS A 250 -1.61 -22.66 3.57
CA LYS A 250 -0.56 -23.57 4.02
C LYS A 250 -0.44 -24.73 3.03
N THR A 251 0.79 -25.04 2.61
CA THR A 251 1.10 -26.13 1.68
C THR A 251 2.02 -27.18 2.29
N ALA A 252 2.80 -26.83 3.33
CA ALA A 252 3.72 -27.75 4.00
C ALA A 252 3.44 -27.87 5.51
N PRO A 253 3.65 -29.03 6.16
CA PRO A 253 3.24 -29.28 7.55
C PRO A 253 3.89 -28.37 8.60
N ASP A 254 5.11 -27.91 8.34
CA ASP A 254 5.95 -27.11 9.23
C ASP A 254 5.63 -25.60 9.18
N GLU A 255 4.80 -25.16 8.24
CA GLU A 255 4.46 -23.74 8.12
C GLU A 255 3.59 -23.26 9.29
N LYS A 256 3.95 -22.09 9.82
CA LYS A 256 3.25 -21.43 10.91
C LYS A 256 1.91 -20.87 10.41
N ILE A 257 0.83 -21.39 10.96
CA ILE A 257 -0.52 -20.88 10.72
C ILE A 257 -0.73 -19.62 11.57
N LEU A 258 -1.26 -18.56 10.96
CA LEU A 258 -1.62 -17.33 11.66
C LEU A 258 -3.13 -17.20 11.90
N PHE A 259 -3.94 -17.63 10.94
CA PHE A 259 -5.40 -17.63 11.03
C PHE A 259 -5.99 -18.64 10.04
N SER A 260 -7.28 -18.95 10.18
CA SER A 260 -8.05 -19.69 9.18
C SER A 260 -9.22 -18.87 8.68
N ILE A 261 -9.66 -19.17 7.46
CA ILE A 261 -10.87 -18.62 6.86
C ILE A 261 -11.70 -19.78 6.33
N THR A 262 -12.98 -19.80 6.67
CA THR A 262 -13.95 -20.67 6.02
C THR A 262 -14.55 -20.01 4.79
N ARG A 263 -14.99 -20.81 3.83
CA ARG A 263 -15.69 -20.34 2.63
C ARG A 263 -16.87 -19.44 2.98
N LYS A 264 -17.63 -19.84 4.01
CA LYS A 264 -18.80 -19.10 4.51
C LYS A 264 -18.40 -17.70 5.00
N GLN A 265 -17.39 -17.62 5.87
CA GLN A 265 -16.89 -16.34 6.38
C GLN A 265 -16.42 -15.41 5.26
N LEU A 266 -15.76 -15.94 4.23
CA LEU A 266 -15.28 -15.12 3.11
C LEU A 266 -16.43 -14.56 2.27
N ILE A 267 -17.45 -15.38 1.99
CA ILE A 267 -18.65 -14.93 1.26
C ILE A 267 -19.39 -13.86 2.06
N GLU A 268 -19.58 -14.07 3.37
CA GLU A 268 -20.22 -13.10 4.26
C GLU A 268 -19.43 -11.78 4.31
N ALA A 269 -18.11 -11.86 4.51
CA ALA A 269 -17.23 -10.69 4.51
C ALA A 269 -17.31 -9.91 3.20
N PHE A 270 -17.26 -10.60 2.05
CA PHE A 270 -17.40 -9.97 0.75
C PHE A 270 -18.75 -9.27 0.60
N ASN A 271 -19.85 -9.95 0.93
CA ASN A 271 -21.20 -9.40 0.79
C ASN A 271 -21.38 -8.13 1.63
N VAL A 272 -20.93 -8.18 2.89
CA VAL A 272 -21.00 -7.02 3.79
C VAL A 272 -20.25 -5.83 3.22
N LEU A 273 -19.00 -6.02 2.78
CA LEU A 273 -18.18 -4.94 2.22
C LEU A 273 -18.71 -4.44 0.87
N PHE A 274 -19.19 -5.34 0.03
CA PHE A 274 -19.72 -5.01 -1.30
C PHE A 274 -21.01 -4.20 -1.22
N GLU A 275 -21.96 -4.61 -0.36
CA GLU A 275 -23.23 -3.90 -0.17
C GLU A 275 -23.03 -2.52 0.47
N GLU A 276 -22.14 -2.43 1.47
CA GLU A 276 -21.79 -1.16 2.10
C GLU A 276 -21.10 -0.24 1.09
N GLY A 277 -20.17 -0.78 0.32
CA GLY A 277 -19.48 -0.09 -0.76
C GLY A 277 -20.41 0.51 -1.80
N ALA A 278 -21.30 -0.32 -2.36
CA ALA A 278 -22.28 0.09 -3.36
C ALA A 278 -23.18 1.23 -2.87
N LYS A 279 -23.63 1.17 -1.60
CA LYS A 279 -24.41 2.24 -0.97
C LYS A 279 -23.64 3.55 -0.87
N ILE A 280 -22.36 3.48 -0.50
CA ILE A 280 -21.51 4.66 -0.30
C ILE A 280 -21.24 5.40 -1.61
N ILE A 281 -21.00 4.67 -2.69
CA ILE A 281 -20.66 5.26 -4.00
C ILE A 281 -21.88 5.41 -4.92
N HIS A 282 -23.08 5.13 -4.41
CA HIS A 282 -24.34 5.13 -5.17
C HIS A 282 -24.28 4.30 -6.46
N ALA A 283 -23.51 3.22 -6.47
CA ALA A 283 -23.38 2.33 -7.62
C ALA A 283 -24.44 1.23 -7.57
N SER A 284 -25.01 0.94 -8.74
CA SER A 284 -25.83 -0.25 -8.97
C SER A 284 -24.99 -1.26 -9.74
N TYR A 285 -24.73 -2.40 -9.12
CA TYR A 285 -24.02 -3.51 -9.76
C TYR A 285 -25.02 -4.58 -10.20
N SER A 286 -24.78 -5.15 -11.37
CA SER A 286 -25.49 -6.35 -11.82
C SER A 286 -25.11 -7.57 -10.96
N ALA A 287 -25.97 -8.58 -10.95
CA ALA A 287 -25.67 -9.84 -10.27
C ALA A 287 -24.39 -10.50 -10.81
N GLY A 288 -24.14 -10.41 -12.13
CA GLY A 288 -22.96 -10.96 -12.78
C GLY A 288 -21.65 -10.28 -12.34
N GLU A 289 -21.63 -8.95 -12.24
CA GLU A 289 -20.44 -8.21 -11.77
C GLU A 289 -20.10 -8.55 -10.31
N ARG A 290 -21.12 -8.72 -9.47
CA ARG A 290 -20.93 -9.15 -8.08
C ARG A 290 -20.32 -10.55 -8.03
N GLU A 291 -20.82 -11.48 -8.84
CA GLU A 291 -20.33 -12.86 -8.89
C GLU A 291 -18.88 -12.93 -9.39
N GLU A 292 -18.54 -12.17 -10.44
CA GLU A 292 -17.17 -12.07 -10.97
C GLU A 292 -16.18 -11.56 -9.90
N ARG A 293 -16.56 -10.50 -9.19
CA ARG A 293 -15.72 -9.93 -8.11
C ARG A 293 -15.58 -10.89 -6.93
N LEU A 294 -16.64 -11.59 -6.56
CA LEU A 294 -16.56 -12.63 -5.54
C LEU A 294 -15.61 -13.74 -5.99
N ASP A 295 -15.74 -14.26 -7.21
CA ASP A 295 -14.86 -15.32 -7.75
C ASP A 295 -13.38 -14.88 -7.73
N LYS A 296 -13.12 -13.62 -8.09
CA LYS A 296 -11.77 -13.03 -8.01
C LYS A 296 -11.20 -13.05 -6.59
N VAL A 297 -11.99 -12.66 -5.59
CA VAL A 297 -11.59 -12.70 -4.17
C VAL A 297 -11.37 -14.14 -3.70
N MET A 298 -12.30 -15.04 -4.05
CA MET A 298 -12.24 -16.46 -3.71
C MET A 298 -10.96 -17.10 -4.24
N ARG A 299 -10.63 -16.88 -5.52
CA ARG A 299 -9.40 -17.39 -6.14
C ARG A 299 -8.14 -16.77 -5.53
N ALA A 300 -8.14 -15.46 -5.29
CA ALA A 300 -7.00 -14.77 -4.69
C ALA A 300 -6.63 -15.33 -3.30
N LEU A 301 -7.63 -15.82 -2.57
CA LEU A 301 -7.45 -16.44 -1.25
C LEU A 301 -7.34 -17.97 -1.30
N GLY A 302 -7.36 -18.59 -2.48
CA GLY A 302 -7.13 -20.03 -2.67
C GLY A 302 -8.37 -20.93 -2.70
N PHE A 303 -9.58 -20.37 -2.65
CA PHE A 303 -10.84 -21.12 -2.78
C PHE A 303 -11.19 -21.44 -4.24
N ILE A 304 -10.31 -22.18 -4.92
CA ILE A 304 -10.38 -22.45 -6.37
C ILE A 304 -11.53 -23.35 -6.83
N ASN A 305 -12.20 -24.05 -5.91
CA ASN A 305 -13.40 -24.86 -6.19
C ASN A 305 -14.32 -24.91 -4.96
N SER A 306 -15.54 -25.44 -5.11
CA SER A 306 -16.58 -25.47 -4.08
C SER A 306 -16.38 -26.52 -2.97
N SER A 307 -15.48 -27.50 -3.16
CA SER A 307 -15.20 -28.53 -2.17
C SER A 307 -14.29 -28.03 -1.04
N ILE A 308 -13.51 -26.97 -1.27
CA ILE A 308 -12.71 -26.32 -0.24
C ILE A 308 -13.63 -25.53 0.70
N LYS A 309 -13.71 -25.99 1.96
CA LYS A 309 -14.56 -25.40 3.02
C LYS A 309 -13.79 -24.49 3.97
N GLU A 310 -12.53 -24.80 4.23
CA GLU A 310 -11.65 -24.04 5.13
C GLU A 310 -10.22 -24.07 4.61
N LEU A 311 -9.49 -22.97 4.81
CA LEU A 311 -8.08 -22.84 4.53
C LEU A 311 -7.37 -22.19 5.73
N HIS A 312 -6.16 -22.69 6.02
CA HIS A 312 -5.27 -22.11 7.02
C HIS A 312 -4.20 -21.28 6.32
N TYR A 313 -3.95 -20.07 6.82
CA TYR A 313 -3.09 -19.09 6.16
C TYR A 313 -1.76 -18.93 6.88
N THR A 314 -0.71 -18.88 6.07
CA THR A 314 0.65 -18.50 6.43
C THR A 314 1.05 -17.27 5.60
N PRO A 315 1.99 -16.44 6.04
CA PRO A 315 2.55 -15.41 5.18
C PRO A 315 3.23 -16.01 3.95
N ARG A 316 3.23 -15.26 2.85
CA ARG A 316 4.01 -15.61 1.64
C ARG A 316 5.51 -15.42 1.86
N PHE A 317 5.87 -14.31 2.50
CA PHE A 317 7.22 -14.01 2.91
C PHE A 317 7.48 -14.50 4.33
N ASN A 318 8.56 -15.26 4.56
CA ASN A 318 8.88 -15.81 5.89
C ASN A 318 10.02 -15.07 6.59
N GLY A 319 10.49 -13.96 6.02
CA GLY A 319 11.67 -13.23 6.50
C GLY A 319 11.40 -12.19 7.58
N TYR A 320 10.17 -12.08 8.12
CA TYR A 320 9.84 -11.07 9.12
C TYR A 320 10.61 -11.28 10.43
N ASP A 321 11.02 -10.18 11.05
CA ASP A 321 11.55 -10.17 12.42
C ASP A 321 10.40 -10.20 13.44
N TYR A 322 9.26 -9.58 13.09
CA TYR A 322 8.05 -9.56 13.92
C TYR A 322 6.79 -9.86 13.11
N VAL A 323 5.88 -10.61 13.72
CA VAL A 323 4.53 -10.84 13.22
C VAL A 323 3.56 -10.41 14.30
N ILE A 324 2.83 -9.31 14.06
CA ILE A 324 2.02 -8.62 15.06
C ILE A 324 0.54 -8.73 14.70
N ASP A 325 -0.20 -9.44 15.56
CA ASP A 325 -1.65 -9.50 15.49
C ASP A 325 -2.25 -8.31 16.27
N THR A 326 -2.72 -7.33 15.52
CA THR A 326 -3.31 -6.11 16.09
C THR A 326 -4.72 -6.30 16.65
N SER A 327 -5.33 -7.48 16.51
CA SER A 327 -6.60 -7.79 17.17
C SER A 327 -6.43 -8.02 18.67
N VAL A 328 -5.24 -8.46 19.09
CA VAL A 328 -4.93 -8.79 20.49
C VAL A 328 -3.73 -8.03 21.05
N THR A 329 -2.92 -7.40 20.19
CA THR A 329 -1.73 -6.66 20.63
C THR A 329 -2.03 -5.18 20.84
N ASP A 330 -1.65 -4.65 22.00
CA ASP A 330 -1.69 -3.21 22.25
C ASP A 330 -0.74 -2.44 21.31
N VAL A 331 -1.25 -1.37 20.71
CA VAL A 331 -0.55 -0.58 19.69
C VAL A 331 0.71 0.10 20.27
N ARG A 332 0.67 0.57 21.52
CA ARG A 332 1.83 1.23 22.15
C ARG A 332 2.91 0.21 22.51
N GLY A 333 2.50 -0.97 22.99
CA GLY A 333 3.38 -2.11 23.20
C GLY A 333 4.10 -2.53 21.91
N ALA A 334 3.35 -2.70 20.83
CA ALA A 334 3.90 -3.02 19.51
C ALA A 334 4.88 -1.95 19.01
N ALA A 335 4.53 -0.66 19.12
CA ALA A 335 5.40 0.44 18.71
C ALA A 335 6.72 0.45 19.48
N THR A 336 6.68 0.18 20.79
CA THR A 336 7.87 0.12 21.64
C THR A 336 8.84 -0.97 21.19
N ILE A 337 8.32 -2.14 20.78
CA ILE A 337 9.13 -3.26 20.27
C ILE A 337 9.82 -2.88 18.96
N LEU A 338 9.12 -2.16 18.08
CA LEU A 338 9.63 -1.78 16.76
C LEU A 338 10.64 -0.62 16.80
N VAL A 339 10.60 0.25 17.81
CA VAL A 339 11.51 1.40 17.94
C VAL A 339 12.80 1.08 18.72
N ARG A 340 12.82 0.02 19.54
CA ARG A 340 13.92 -0.28 20.49
C ARG A 340 15.21 -0.88 19.89
N LYS A 341 15.41 -0.90 18.57
CA LYS A 341 16.59 -1.52 17.94
C LYS A 341 17.39 -0.54 17.11
#